data_AF-A0AAX2IDZ1-F1
#
_entry.id   AF-A0AAX2IDZ1-F1
#
_cell.length_a   1.000
_cell.length_b   1.000
_cell.length_c   1.000
_cell.angle_alpha   90.00
_cell.angle_beta   90.00
_cell.angle_gamma   90.00
#
_symmetry.space_group_name_H-M   'P 1'
#
loop_
_entity.id
_entity.type
_entity.pdbx_description
1 polymer ?
#
loop_
_entity_poly.entity_id
_entity_poly.type
_entity_poly.pdbx_seq_one_letter_code
_entity_poly.pdbx_strand_id
1 'polypeptide(L)'
;MIIKKLIFLFCFLVSMSIYSQNSLEEMKEPYVKVVDNDYIIEDYTLYSDVTNKNSLQIKIKAEVEKNLMHRDHFIRIVTNTEELITSLLLQEMKIDIKKYNIRTLKKPIGEVDVEIKVYFTKEGMQISFIIPNQERFNQTFTWEEYFKTY
;
A
#
# COMPACT_ATOMS: atom_id res chain seq x y z
N MET A 1 -4.53 -45.02 19.43
CA MET A 1 -3.74 -43.77 19.34
C MET A 1 -3.87 -43.08 17.97
N ILE A 2 -3.94 -43.84 16.87
CA ILE A 2 -4.07 -43.32 15.48
C ILE A 2 -5.35 -42.49 15.26
N ILE A 3 -6.50 -42.94 15.78
CA ILE A 3 -7.78 -42.22 15.64
C ILE A 3 -7.73 -40.82 16.27
N LYS A 4 -7.10 -40.68 17.45
CA LYS A 4 -6.92 -39.37 18.11
C LYS A 4 -6.02 -38.43 17.29
N LYS A 5 -4.98 -38.96 16.64
CA LYS A 5 -4.10 -38.18 15.75
C LYS A 5 -4.81 -37.74 14.47
N LEU A 6 -5.66 -38.60 13.90
CA LEU A 6 -6.50 -38.28 12.74
C LEU A 6 -7.53 -37.19 13.05
N ILE A 7 -8.18 -37.26 14.21
CA ILE A 7 -9.13 -36.22 14.66
C ILE A 7 -8.41 -34.86 14.80
N PHE A 8 -7.21 -34.86 15.39
CA PHE A 8 -6.43 -33.62 15.54
C PHE A 8 -6.02 -33.03 14.19
N LEU A 9 -5.57 -33.86 13.24
CA LEU A 9 -5.26 -33.44 11.88
C LEU A 9 -6.49 -32.88 11.16
N PHE A 10 -7.64 -33.52 11.32
CA PHE A 10 -8.90 -33.05 10.74
C PHE A 10 -9.29 -31.67 11.29
N CYS A 11 -9.26 -31.48 12.62
CA CYS A 11 -9.53 -30.18 13.23
C CYS A 11 -8.57 -29.09 12.74
N PHE A 12 -7.29 -29.43 12.55
CA PHE A 12 -6.28 -28.50 12.04
C PHE A 12 -6.57 -28.08 10.59
N LEU A 13 -6.91 -29.01 9.70
CA LEU A 13 -7.25 -28.72 8.31
C LEU A 13 -8.56 -27.91 8.17
N VAL A 14 -9.54 -28.19 9.01
CA VAL A 14 -10.80 -27.42 9.05
C VAL A 14 -10.56 -25.99 9.56
N SER A 15 -9.67 -25.80 10.55
CA SER A 15 -9.32 -24.45 11.02
C SER A 15 -8.60 -23.61 9.95
N MET A 16 -7.75 -24.22 9.12
CA MET A 16 -7.08 -23.52 8.02
C MET A 16 -8.06 -23.08 6.91
N SER A 17 -9.06 -23.90 6.59
CA SER A 17 -10.02 -23.61 5.52
C SER A 17 -10.99 -22.48 5.88
N ILE A 18 -11.34 -22.33 7.16
CA ILE A 18 -12.15 -21.18 7.62
C ILE A 18 -11.34 -19.88 7.57
N TYR A 19 -10.07 -19.92 7.98
CA TYR A 19 -9.20 -18.74 7.94
C TYR A 19 -8.94 -18.28 6.49
N SER A 20 -8.75 -19.20 5.55
CA SER A 20 -8.51 -18.85 4.14
C SER A 20 -9.74 -18.24 3.44
N GLN A 21 -10.96 -18.62 3.85
CA GLN A 21 -12.19 -18.05 3.31
C GLN A 21 -12.37 -16.57 3.69
N ASN A 22 -11.99 -16.17 4.90
CA ASN A 22 -12.03 -14.77 5.32
C ASN A 22 -11.04 -13.90 4.53
N SER A 23 -9.82 -14.40 4.27
CA SER A 23 -8.86 -13.68 3.42
C SER A 23 -9.26 -13.60 1.94
N LEU A 24 -10.12 -14.51 1.47
CA LEU A 24 -10.53 -14.54 0.07
C LEU A 24 -11.37 -13.31 -0.29
N GLU A 25 -12.22 -12.82 0.61
CA GLU A 25 -13.02 -11.62 0.35
C GLU A 25 -12.18 -10.34 0.28
N GLU A 26 -11.13 -10.24 1.09
CA GLU A 26 -10.16 -9.15 1.05
C GLU A 26 -9.30 -9.19 -0.22
N MET A 27 -9.00 -10.40 -0.74
CA MET A 27 -8.26 -10.58 -1.99
C MET A 27 -9.08 -10.37 -3.28
N LYS A 28 -10.41 -10.21 -3.19
CA LYS A 28 -11.27 -10.05 -4.38
C LYS A 28 -11.13 -8.69 -5.06
N GLU A 29 -10.77 -7.65 -4.32
CA GLU A 29 -10.54 -6.33 -4.92
C GLU A 29 -9.09 -6.25 -5.43
N PRO A 30 -8.89 -6.05 -6.74
CA PRO A 30 -7.55 -6.03 -7.29
C PRO A 30 -6.82 -4.75 -6.86
N TYR A 31 -5.69 -4.90 -6.18
CA TYR A 31 -4.79 -3.79 -5.79
C TYR A 31 -4.38 -2.93 -6.99
N VAL A 32 -4.17 -3.58 -8.16
CA VAL A 32 -3.97 -2.89 -9.44
C VAL A 32 -5.21 -3.05 -10.29
N LYS A 33 -5.84 -1.93 -10.64
CA LYS A 33 -6.91 -1.87 -11.62
C LYS A 33 -6.31 -1.71 -13.01
N VAL A 34 -6.97 -2.32 -13.99
CA VAL A 34 -6.63 -2.18 -15.40
C VAL A 34 -7.76 -1.39 -16.05
N VAL A 35 -7.47 -0.15 -16.44
CA VAL A 35 -8.44 0.73 -17.13
C VAL A 35 -7.82 1.09 -18.47
N ASP A 36 -8.51 0.78 -19.56
CA ASP A 36 -8.00 0.96 -20.92
C ASP A 36 -6.59 0.37 -21.12
N ASN A 37 -5.60 1.20 -21.42
CA ASN A 37 -4.20 0.80 -21.62
C ASN A 37 -3.30 1.02 -20.40
N ASP A 38 -3.89 1.31 -19.24
CA ASP A 38 -3.15 1.73 -18.06
C ASP A 38 -3.31 0.77 -16.88
N TYR A 39 -2.25 0.68 -16.08
CA TYR A 39 -2.28 0.13 -14.73
C TYR A 39 -2.50 1.28 -13.74
N ILE A 40 -3.49 1.14 -12.88
CA ILE A 40 -3.87 2.15 -11.89
C ILE A 40 -3.84 1.53 -10.49
N ILE A 41 -3.12 2.17 -9.58
CA ILE A 41 -3.21 1.92 -8.13
C ILE A 41 -3.89 3.14 -7.53
N GLU A 42 -4.98 2.91 -6.80
CA GLU A 42 -5.59 3.91 -5.92
C GLU A 42 -5.95 3.20 -4.62
N ASP A 43 -5.23 3.55 -3.56
CA ASP A 43 -5.37 2.92 -2.25
C ASP A 43 -5.44 3.96 -1.14
N TYR A 44 -6.12 3.59 -0.05
CA TYR A 44 -6.27 4.42 1.14
C TYR A 44 -5.86 3.60 2.34
N THR A 45 -4.84 4.05 3.07
CA THR A 45 -4.31 3.32 4.23
C THR A 45 -4.43 4.18 5.47
N LEU A 46 -5.00 3.60 6.53
CA LEU A 46 -5.06 4.19 7.85
C LEU A 46 -4.02 3.54 8.76
N TYR A 47 -3.10 4.37 9.22
CA TYR A 47 -2.15 4.06 10.28
C TYR A 47 -2.72 4.59 11.58
N SER A 48 -2.80 3.77 12.62
CA SER A 48 -3.31 4.20 13.93
C SER A 48 -2.39 3.70 15.02
N ASP A 49 -1.91 4.62 15.86
CA ASP A 49 -1.14 4.29 17.05
C ASP A 49 -2.06 3.69 18.11
N VAL A 50 -1.68 2.52 18.63
CA VAL A 50 -2.49 1.79 19.62
C VAL A 50 -2.46 2.45 21.01
N THR A 51 -1.51 3.34 21.25
CA THR A 51 -1.19 3.91 22.57
C THR A 51 -1.60 5.37 22.73
N ASN A 52 -1.48 6.21 21.69
CA ASN A 52 -1.64 7.66 21.82
C ASN A 52 -2.80 8.26 20.99
N LYS A 53 -3.66 7.43 20.39
CA LYS A 53 -4.80 7.82 19.53
C LYS A 53 -4.42 8.64 18.29
N ASN A 54 -3.15 8.82 17.99
CA ASN A 54 -2.74 9.44 16.73
C ASN A 54 -3.10 8.50 15.57
N SER A 55 -3.54 9.10 14.47
CA SER A 55 -3.80 8.37 13.24
C SER A 55 -3.34 9.20 12.05
N LEU A 56 -3.01 8.49 10.98
CA LEU A 56 -2.58 9.05 9.72
C LEU A 56 -3.28 8.29 8.59
N GLN A 57 -4.08 9.00 7.80
CA GLN A 57 -4.73 8.49 6.61
C GLN A 57 -3.96 8.94 5.37
N ILE A 58 -3.35 7.99 4.67
CA ILE A 58 -2.60 8.21 3.45
C ILE A 58 -3.43 7.73 2.26
N LYS A 59 -3.46 8.51 1.18
CA LYS A 59 -3.94 8.08 -0.12
C LYS A 59 -2.76 7.95 -1.06
N ILE A 60 -2.67 6.83 -1.77
CA ILE A 60 -1.75 6.67 -2.88
C ILE A 60 -2.52 6.59 -4.18
N LYS A 61 -2.01 7.31 -5.17
CA LYS A 61 -2.51 7.24 -6.54
C LYS A 61 -1.33 7.14 -7.51
N ALA A 62 -1.32 6.09 -8.30
CA ALA A 62 -0.29 5.87 -9.30
C ALA A 62 -0.92 5.35 -10.59
N GLU A 63 -0.34 5.75 -11.72
CA GLU A 63 -0.84 5.40 -13.05
C GLU A 63 0.33 5.24 -14.01
N VAL A 64 0.29 4.17 -14.81
CA VAL A 64 1.32 3.90 -15.82
C VAL A 64 0.73 3.19 -17.04
N GLU A 65 1.17 3.60 -18.23
CA GLU A 65 0.84 2.88 -19.46
C GLU A 65 1.45 1.48 -19.45
N LYS A 66 0.68 0.47 -19.88
CA LYS A 66 1.12 -0.93 -19.96
C LYS A 66 2.35 -1.16 -20.83
N ASN A 67 2.55 -0.30 -21.84
CA ASN A 67 3.67 -0.36 -22.76
C ASN A 67 4.98 0.14 -22.13
N LEU A 68 4.90 0.92 -21.05
CA LEU A 68 6.04 1.56 -20.40
C LEU A 68 6.67 0.63 -19.36
N MET A 69 5.83 -0.09 -18.61
CA MET A 69 6.29 -0.89 -17.49
C MET A 69 5.42 -2.13 -17.28
N HIS A 70 6.06 -3.26 -16.97
CA HIS A 70 5.33 -4.46 -16.54
C HIS A 70 4.62 -4.22 -15.20
N ARG A 71 3.43 -4.82 -15.04
CA ARG A 71 2.58 -4.67 -13.84
C ARG A 71 3.34 -4.87 -12.54
N ASP A 72 4.15 -5.93 -12.45
CA ASP A 72 4.82 -6.27 -11.18
C ASP A 72 5.96 -5.29 -10.85
N HIS A 73 6.61 -4.71 -11.86
CA HIS A 73 7.58 -3.63 -11.64
C HIS A 73 6.87 -2.36 -11.18
N PHE A 74 5.72 -2.05 -11.77
CA PHE A 74 4.88 -0.92 -11.35
C PHE A 74 4.45 -1.07 -9.89
N ILE A 75 3.91 -2.22 -9.51
CA ILE A 75 3.55 -2.53 -8.11
C ILE A 75 4.77 -2.31 -7.21
N ARG A 76 5.91 -2.94 -7.53
CA ARG A 76 7.12 -2.86 -6.70
C ARG A 76 7.59 -1.41 -6.48
N ILE A 77 7.61 -0.59 -7.54
CA ILE A 77 8.08 0.80 -7.42
C ILE A 77 7.12 1.61 -6.56
N VAL A 78 5.80 1.45 -6.77
CA VAL A 78 4.79 2.16 -5.99
C VAL A 78 4.83 1.75 -4.52
N THR A 79 4.88 0.45 -4.21
CA THR A 79 4.92 -0.04 -2.82
C THR A 79 6.21 0.38 -2.10
N ASN A 80 7.37 0.34 -2.77
CA ASN A 80 8.63 0.80 -2.17
C ASN A 80 8.61 2.30 -1.89
N THR A 81 7.99 3.07 -2.80
CA THR A 81 7.81 4.52 -2.64
C THR A 81 6.89 4.81 -1.46
N GLU A 82 5.76 4.11 -1.37
CA GLU A 82 4.82 4.17 -0.24
C GLU A 82 5.52 3.86 1.08
N GLU A 83 6.26 2.75 1.15
CA GLU A 83 6.94 2.30 2.36
C GLU A 83 7.96 3.35 2.84
N LEU A 84 8.82 3.82 1.93
CA LEU A 84 9.84 4.82 2.26
C LEU A 84 9.20 6.09 2.82
N ILE A 85 8.21 6.64 2.11
CA ILE A 85 7.55 7.89 2.50
C ILE A 85 6.80 7.72 3.81
N THR A 86 6.02 6.66 3.92
CA THR A 86 5.18 6.42 5.09
C THR A 86 6.04 6.22 6.33
N SER A 87 7.16 5.53 6.22
CA SER A 87 8.08 5.34 7.35
C SER A 87 8.56 6.68 7.94
N LEU A 88 8.85 7.67 7.09
CA LEU A 88 9.25 9.01 7.49
C LEU A 88 8.10 9.77 8.15
N LEU A 89 6.91 9.74 7.55
CA LEU A 89 5.72 10.40 8.10
C LEU A 89 5.30 9.84 9.46
N LEU A 90 5.33 8.52 9.63
CA LEU A 90 5.02 7.88 10.92
C LEU A 90 6.00 8.31 12.00
N GLN A 91 7.29 8.43 11.67
CA GLN A 91 8.31 8.92 12.59
C GLN A 91 8.05 10.38 13.00
N GLU A 92 7.72 11.27 12.05
CA GLU A 92 7.39 12.67 12.32
C GLU A 92 6.14 12.81 13.21
N MET A 93 5.11 12.00 12.96
CA MET A 93 3.88 11.97 13.75
C MET A 93 4.01 11.23 15.08
N LYS A 94 5.22 10.74 15.40
CA LYS A 94 5.52 9.97 16.63
C LYS A 94 4.60 8.76 16.79
N ILE A 95 4.20 8.14 15.68
CA ILE A 95 3.48 6.87 15.68
C ILE A 95 4.51 5.76 15.89
N ASP A 96 4.34 4.95 16.94
CA ASP A 96 5.28 3.87 17.23
C ASP A 96 5.15 2.76 16.17
N ILE A 97 6.18 2.62 15.33
CA ILE A 97 6.27 1.61 14.26
C ILE A 97 6.22 0.18 14.83
N LYS A 98 6.45 -0.03 16.13
CA LYS A 98 6.28 -1.36 16.75
C LYS A 98 4.88 -1.61 17.29
N LYS A 99 4.01 -0.59 17.31
CA LYS A 99 2.70 -0.61 17.97
C LYS A 99 1.63 0.17 17.20
N TYR A 100 1.64 0.09 15.88
CA TYR A 100 0.59 0.67 15.04
C TYR A 100 -0.27 -0.43 14.41
N ASN A 101 -1.53 -0.10 14.19
CA ASN A 101 -2.45 -0.89 13.39
C ASN A 101 -2.51 -0.31 11.97
N ILE A 102 -2.50 -1.18 10.97
CA ILE A 102 -2.62 -0.82 9.56
C ILE A 102 -3.96 -1.34 9.07
N ARG A 103 -4.73 -0.47 8.41
CA ARG A 103 -5.96 -0.87 7.75
C ARG A 103 -6.03 -0.25 6.38
N THR A 104 -6.18 -1.10 5.36
CA THR A 104 -6.61 -0.66 4.04
C THR A 104 -8.08 -0.28 4.09
N LEU A 105 -8.41 0.89 3.56
CA LEU A 105 -9.74 1.46 3.50
C LEU A 105 -10.24 1.45 2.06
N LYS A 106 -11.52 1.10 1.84
CA LYS A 106 -12.13 1.22 0.51
C LYS A 106 -12.34 2.67 0.06
N LYS A 107 -12.52 3.56 1.04
CA LYS A 107 -12.77 5.01 0.88
C LYS A 107 -12.20 5.75 2.10
N PRO A 108 -11.81 7.03 1.95
CA PRO A 108 -11.29 7.80 3.07
C PRO A 108 -12.37 8.07 4.11
N ILE A 109 -11.96 8.12 5.37
CA ILE A 109 -12.76 8.60 6.49
C ILE A 109 -12.44 10.09 6.63
N GLY A 110 -13.37 10.97 6.22
CA GLY A 110 -13.15 12.41 6.23
C GLY A 110 -12.11 12.86 5.19
N GLU A 111 -11.28 13.85 5.56
CA GLU A 111 -10.17 14.32 4.72
C GLU A 111 -8.97 13.39 4.83
N VAL A 112 -8.21 13.27 3.73
CA VAL A 112 -6.95 12.52 3.72
C VAL A 112 -5.85 13.43 4.23
N ASP A 113 -5.01 12.95 5.14
CA ASP A 113 -3.91 13.73 5.71
C ASP A 113 -2.78 13.94 4.69
N VAL A 114 -2.48 12.92 3.88
CA VAL A 114 -1.46 12.98 2.82
C VAL A 114 -1.92 12.24 1.57
N GLU A 115 -1.94 12.90 0.42
CA GLU A 115 -2.06 12.25 -0.89
C GLU A 115 -0.69 12.19 -1.58
N ILE A 116 -0.24 10.98 -1.89
CA ILE A 116 0.99 10.68 -2.63
C ILE A 116 0.59 10.30 -4.06
N LYS A 117 1.00 11.10 -5.04
CA LYS A 117 0.82 10.77 -6.47
C LYS A 117 2.13 10.37 -7.10
N VAL A 118 2.15 9.23 -7.76
CA VAL A 118 3.32 8.76 -8.51
C VAL A 118 2.99 8.76 -9.99
N TYR A 119 3.75 9.56 -10.75
CA TYR A 119 3.62 9.70 -12.19
C TYR A 119 4.79 9.02 -12.87
N PHE A 120 4.50 8.24 -13.91
CA PHE A 120 5.49 7.47 -14.67
C PHE A 120 5.59 8.00 -16.09
N THR A 121 6.83 8.13 -16.59
CA THR A 121 7.13 8.55 -17.96
C THR A 121 8.27 7.72 -18.52
N LYS A 122 8.53 7.86 -19.83
CA LYS A 122 9.67 7.21 -20.49
C LYS A 122 11.02 7.61 -19.91
N GLU A 123 11.14 8.84 -19.38
CA GLU A 123 12.41 9.38 -18.86
C GLU A 123 12.61 9.11 -17.37
N GLY A 124 11.54 8.85 -16.63
CA GLY A 124 11.61 8.68 -15.18
C GLY A 124 10.25 8.71 -14.50
N MET A 125 10.27 9.01 -13.21
CA MET A 125 9.08 9.18 -12.38
C MET A 125 9.08 10.51 -11.64
N GLN A 126 7.89 10.96 -11.27
CA GLN A 126 7.71 12.09 -10.36
C GLN A 126 6.77 11.67 -9.22
N ILE A 127 7.18 11.95 -8.00
CA ILE A 127 6.37 11.79 -6.80
C ILE A 127 5.87 13.18 -6.40
N SER A 128 4.58 13.31 -6.15
CA SER A 128 3.95 14.53 -5.66
C SER A 128 3.28 14.28 -4.33
N PHE A 129 3.60 15.13 -3.36
CA PHE A 129 3.05 15.11 -2.01
C PHE A 129 2.05 16.25 -1.89
N ILE A 130 0.83 15.90 -1.51
CA ILE A 130 -0.27 16.84 -1.36
C ILE A 130 -0.78 16.69 0.07
N ILE A 131 -0.45 17.69 0.90
CA ILE A 131 -0.89 17.77 2.29
C ILE A 131 -1.94 18.90 2.35
N PRO A 132 -3.11 18.69 2.99
CA PRO A 132 -4.11 19.74 3.12
C PRO A 132 -3.51 21.02 3.70
N ASN A 133 -3.83 22.16 3.10
CA ASN A 133 -3.36 23.49 3.50
C ASN A 133 -1.84 23.72 3.39
N GLN A 134 -1.11 22.90 2.65
CA GLN A 134 0.31 23.12 2.34
C GLN A 134 0.54 23.21 0.83
N GLU A 135 1.68 23.79 0.44
CA GLU A 135 2.09 23.78 -0.96
C GLU A 135 2.45 22.36 -1.41
N ARG A 136 2.10 22.05 -2.66
CA ARG A 136 2.44 20.77 -3.28
C ARG A 136 3.96 20.67 -3.41
N PHE A 137 4.52 19.60 -2.87
CA PHE A 137 5.93 19.26 -3.03
C PHE A 137 6.10 18.17 -4.10
N ASN A 138 7.07 18.33 -4.99
CA ASN A 138 7.37 17.37 -6.06
C ASN A 138 8.82 16.93 -5.99
N GLN A 139 9.05 15.64 -6.19
CA GLN A 139 10.37 15.06 -6.34
C GLN A 139 10.42 14.25 -7.64
N THR A 140 11.36 14.58 -8.51
CA THR A 140 11.50 13.94 -9.82
C THR A 140 12.78 13.13 -9.86
N PHE A 141 12.69 11.92 -10.40
CA PHE A 141 13.81 11.01 -10.58
C PHE A 141 13.82 10.52 -12.02
N THR A 142 14.96 10.63 -12.68
CA THR A 142 15.20 9.87 -13.92
C THR A 142 15.32 8.38 -13.60
N TRP A 143 15.12 7.52 -14.61
CA TRP A 143 15.35 6.08 -14.43
C TRP A 143 16.80 5.78 -14.05
N GLU A 144 17.76 6.52 -14.59
CA GLU A 144 19.17 6.37 -14.25
C GLU A 144 19.45 6.66 -12.76
N GLU A 145 18.86 7.72 -12.20
CA GLU A 145 19.01 8.07 -10.78
C GLU A 145 18.33 7.04 -9.86
N TYR A 146 17.14 6.56 -10.27
CA TYR A 146 16.39 5.58 -9.50
C TYR A 146 17.16 4.25 -9.37
N PHE A 147 17.69 3.71 -10.48
CA PHE A 147 18.43 2.44 -10.50
C PHE A 147 19.89 2.54 -10.05
N LYS A 148 20.41 3.74 -9.74
CA LYS A 148 21.71 3.90 -9.07
C LYS A 148 21.60 3.88 -7.54
N THR A 149 20.42 4.22 -7.04
CA THR A 149 20.14 4.36 -5.60
C THR A 149 19.66 3.03 -4.99
N TYR A 150 19.17 2.11 -5.82
CA TYR A 150 18.67 0.78 -5.48
C TYR A 150 19.28 -0.28 -6.39
#